data_AF-A0A822ACY5-F1
#
_entry.id   AF-A0A822ACY5-F1
#
_cell.length_a   1.000
_cell.length_b   1.000
_cell.length_c   1.000
_cell.angle_alpha   90.00
_cell.angle_beta   90.00
_cell.angle_gamma   90.00
#
_symmetry.space_group_name_H-M   'P 1'
#
loop_
_entity.id
_entity.type
_entity.pdbx_description
1 polymer ?
#
loop_
_entity_poly.entity_id
_entity_poly.type
_entity_poly.pdbx_seq_one_letter_code
_entity_poly.pdbx_strand_id
1 'polypeptide(L)'
;MSAYSLSLFFQSFLNNFTQLLHNLSSVEEIIHVAPQTSYLNMSDSKYGLMWYWKVIGGRRLIGHEGSVPGITTIMMANEKRNLG
;
A
#
# COMPACT_ATOMS: atom_id res chain seq x y z
N MET A 1 -17.15 -3.07 -2.20
CA MET A 1 -16.56 -2.23 -1.14
C MET A 1 -16.60 -0.79 -1.62
N SER A 2 -16.94 0.19 -0.78
CA SER A 2 -16.97 1.61 -1.18
C SER A 2 -15.60 2.27 -0.99
N ALA A 3 -15.36 3.40 -1.67
CA ALA A 3 -14.15 4.21 -1.46
C ALA A 3 -13.99 4.63 0.00
N TYR A 4 -15.10 4.94 0.70
CA TYR A 4 -15.10 5.30 2.11
C TYR A 4 -14.67 4.13 3.02
N SER A 5 -15.20 2.93 2.80
CA SER A 5 -14.77 1.76 3.58
C SER A 5 -13.30 1.45 3.34
N LEU A 6 -12.82 1.63 2.11
CA LEU A 6 -11.44 1.39 1.74
C LEU A 6 -10.49 2.43 2.35
N SER A 7 -10.89 3.70 2.45
CA SER A 7 -10.10 4.74 3.12
C SER A 7 -9.98 4.49 4.62
N LEU A 8 -11.06 4.04 5.29
CA LEU A 8 -11.02 3.68 6.71
C LEU A 8 -10.08 2.51 6.99
N PHE A 9 -10.16 1.45 6.16
CA PHE A 9 -9.23 0.32 6.26
C PHE A 9 -7.79 0.80 6.11
N PHE A 10 -7.51 1.58 5.08
CA PHE A 10 -6.14 1.97 4.76
C PHE A 10 -5.54 2.94 5.76
N GLN A 11 -6.35 3.89 6.24
CA GLN A 11 -5.98 4.75 7.35
C GLN A 11 -5.68 3.94 8.61
N SER A 12 -6.50 2.94 8.92
CA SER A 12 -6.26 2.04 10.06
C SER A 12 -4.94 1.29 9.88
N PHE A 13 -4.71 0.71 8.70
CA PHE A 13 -3.49 -0.03 8.37
C PHE A 13 -2.23 0.83 8.54
N LEU A 14 -2.22 2.06 8.00
CA LEU A 14 -1.07 2.98 8.09
C LEU A 14 -0.82 3.51 9.50
N ASN A 15 -1.87 3.62 10.33
CA ASN A 15 -1.74 4.07 11.72
C ASN A 15 -1.43 2.92 12.70
N ASN A 16 -0.79 1.86 12.22
CA ASN A 16 -0.37 0.72 13.04
C ASN A 16 -1.53 0.10 13.84
N PHE A 17 -2.63 -0.24 13.16
CA PHE A 17 -3.76 -0.89 13.81
C PHE A 17 -3.41 -2.33 14.23
N THR A 18 -2.87 -2.45 15.44
CA THR A 18 -2.42 -3.70 16.07
C THR A 18 -3.52 -4.74 16.29
N GLN A 19 -4.80 -4.35 16.15
CA GLN A 19 -5.93 -5.29 16.21
C GLN A 19 -6.06 -6.15 14.94
N LEU A 20 -5.56 -5.69 13.78
CA LEU A 20 -5.57 -6.49 12.54
C LEU A 20 -4.32 -7.37 12.44
N LEU A 21 -3.19 -6.84 12.91
CA LEU A 21 -1.89 -7.48 12.90
C LEU A 21 -1.34 -7.40 14.31
N HIS A 22 -1.38 -8.51 15.04
CA HIS A 22 -1.00 -8.61 16.46
C HIS A 22 0.45 -8.17 16.77
N ASN A 23 1.26 -7.87 15.75
CA ASN A 23 2.66 -7.50 15.89
C ASN A 23 2.98 -6.28 14.99
N LEU A 24 3.54 -5.23 15.60
CA LEU A 24 4.02 -4.02 14.91
C LEU A 24 5.04 -4.34 13.80
N SER A 25 5.86 -5.38 13.99
CA SER A 25 6.85 -5.79 13.00
C SER A 25 6.20 -6.26 11.69
N SER A 26 4.97 -6.75 11.73
CA SER A 26 4.25 -7.22 10.53
C SER A 26 3.76 -6.07 9.65
N VAL A 27 3.36 -4.94 10.23
CA VAL A 27 2.99 -3.75 9.44
C VAL A 27 4.24 -3.19 8.75
N GLU A 28 5.33 -3.09 9.50
CA GLU A 28 6.62 -2.65 8.95
C GLU A 28 7.07 -3.57 7.83
N GLU A 29 7.02 -4.89 8.00
CA GLU A 29 7.39 -5.87 6.95
C GLU A 29 6.51 -5.77 5.70
N ILE A 30 5.20 -5.55 5.85
CA ILE A 30 4.28 -5.40 4.72
C ILE A 30 4.52 -4.08 3.96
N ILE A 31 4.85 -2.99 4.66
CA ILE A 31 5.17 -1.68 4.09
C ILE A 31 6.60 -1.64 3.54
N HIS A 32 7.51 -2.42 4.12
CA HIS A 32 8.92 -2.40 3.77
C HIS A 32 9.12 -2.91 2.35
N VAL A 33 9.34 -1.96 1.45
CA VAL A 33 9.74 -2.22 0.07
C VAL A 33 11.22 -2.58 0.09
N ALA A 34 11.52 -3.87 0.21
CA ALA A 34 12.85 -4.39 -0.09
C ALA A 34 13.04 -4.47 -1.62
N PRO A 35 14.29 -4.38 -2.12
CA PRO A 35 14.58 -4.76 -3.50
C PRO A 35 14.16 -6.22 -3.69
N GLN A 36 13.05 -6.46 -4.41
CA GLN A 36 12.54 -7.80 -4.67
C GLN A 36 13.54 -8.56 -5.55
N THR A 37 14.39 -9.37 -4.94
CA THR A 37 15.21 -10.38 -5.65
C THR A 37 14.41 -11.65 -5.95
N SER A 38 13.20 -11.78 -5.41
CA SER A 38 12.37 -13.00 -5.44
C SER A 38 11.32 -13.05 -6.55
N TYR A 39 11.03 -11.95 -7.25
CA TYR A 39 10.17 -11.93 -8.44
C TYR A 39 11.02 -11.70 -9.69
N LEU A 40 11.52 -12.80 -10.26
CA LEU A 40 12.55 -12.91 -11.30
C LEU A 40 12.36 -12.13 -12.61
N ASN A 41 11.36 -11.26 -12.75
CA ASN A 41 11.13 -10.47 -13.97
C ASN A 41 10.58 -9.04 -13.75
N MET A 42 10.53 -8.54 -12.51
CA MET A 42 10.11 -7.15 -12.25
C MET A 42 11.30 -6.33 -11.75
N SER A 43 11.97 -5.63 -12.66
CA SER A 43 13.10 -4.74 -12.35
C SER A 43 12.72 -3.48 -11.56
N ASP A 44 11.49 -3.39 -11.05
CA ASP A 44 10.95 -2.19 -10.45
C ASP A 44 10.93 -2.36 -8.92
N SER A 45 11.85 -1.68 -8.24
CA SER A 45 12.07 -1.66 -6.79
C SER A 45 10.95 -0.98 -5.99
N LYS A 46 9.71 -1.08 -6.48
CA LYS A 46 8.54 -0.35 -5.98
C LYS A 46 7.58 -1.22 -5.20
N TYR A 47 7.76 -2.54 -5.15
CA TYR A 47 6.80 -3.48 -4.57
C TYR A 47 7.28 -4.06 -3.23
N GLY A 48 6.48 -3.91 -2.17
CA GLY A 48 6.57 -4.67 -0.92
C GLY A 48 5.76 -5.97 -1.00
N LEU A 49 5.44 -6.59 0.14
CA LEU A 49 4.67 -7.85 0.16
C LEU A 49 3.22 -7.68 -0.34
N MET A 50 2.63 -6.50 -0.16
CA MET A 50 1.23 -6.25 -0.54
C MET A 50 0.98 -4.83 -1.08
N TRP A 51 1.91 -3.90 -0.87
CA TRP A 51 1.78 -2.52 -1.32
C TRP A 51 2.89 -2.17 -2.28
N TYR A 52 2.65 -1.18 -3.13
CA TYR A 52 3.70 -0.61 -3.96
C TYR A 52 3.72 0.92 -3.88
N TRP A 53 4.86 1.50 -4.27
CA TRP A 53 5.05 2.93 -4.31
C TRP A 53 4.89 3.52 -5.72
N LYS A 54 4.25 4.67 -5.80
CA LYS A 54 4.12 5.47 -7.03
C LYS A 54 4.42 6.93 -6.73
N VAL A 55 5.01 7.60 -7.71
CA VAL A 55 5.18 9.06 -7.67
C VAL A 55 4.04 9.70 -8.45
N ILE A 56 3.20 10.48 -7.77
CA ILE A 56 2.09 11.22 -8.37
C ILE A 56 2.25 12.70 -7.98
N GLY A 57 2.40 13.59 -8.97
CA GLY A 57 2.60 15.03 -8.72
C GLY A 57 3.83 15.33 -7.84
N GLY A 58 4.92 14.59 -8.02
CA GLY A 58 6.15 14.72 -7.22
C GLY A 58 6.05 14.17 -5.79
N ARG A 59 4.92 13.55 -5.42
CA ARG A 59 4.71 12.95 -4.09
C ARG A 59 4.84 11.44 -4.19
N ARG A 60 5.64 10.87 -3.29
CA ARG A 60 5.69 9.42 -3.08
C ARG A 60 4.46 8.98 -2.29
N LEU A 61 3.71 8.04 -2.87
CA LEU A 61 2.50 7.45 -2.30
C LEU A 61 2.67 5.94 -2.26
N ILE A 62 2.10 5.30 -1.24
CA ILE A 62 2.01 3.85 -1.08
C ILE A 62 0.55 3.42 -1.30
N GLY A 63 0.34 2.26 -1.88
CA GLY A 63 -1.02 1.75 -2.10
C GLY A 63 -1.09 0.53 -2.99
N HIS A 64 -2.27 0.28 -3.54
CA HIS A 64 -2.55 -0.82 -4.46
C HIS A 64 -3.59 -0.42 -5.50
N GLU A 65 -3.55 -1.07 -6.65
CA GLU A 65 -4.58 -0.95 -7.68
C GLU A 65 -5.19 -2.31 -8.01
N GLY A 66 -6.48 -2.33 -8.30
CA GLY A 66 -7.20 -3.55 -8.67
C GLY A 66 -8.08 -3.25 -9.88
N SER A 67 -8.15 -4.21 -10.81
CA SER A 67 -8.98 -4.08 -12.00
C SER A 67 -9.72 -5.37 -12.27
N VAL A 68 -11.01 -5.23 -12.56
CA VAL A 68 -11.88 -6.26 -13.13
C VAL A 68 -12.61 -5.64 -14.32
N PRO A 69 -13.17 -6.43 -15.25
CA PRO A 69 -13.85 -5.86 -16.42
C PRO A 69 -14.90 -4.79 -16.03
N GLY A 70 -14.72 -3.57 -16.55
CA GLY A 70 -15.60 -2.42 -16.30
C GLY A 70 -15.36 -1.66 -14.99
N ILE A 71 -14.42 -2.09 -14.13
CA ILE A 71 -14.14 -1.42 -12.84
C ILE A 71 -12.64 -1.40 -12.58
N THR A 72 -12.10 -0.20 -12.36
CA THR A 72 -10.74 0.00 -11.87
C THR A 72 -10.78 0.75 -10.55
N THR A 73 -10.01 0.28 -9.57
CA THR A 73 -9.88 0.90 -8.25
C THR A 73 -8.42 1.19 -7.97
N ILE A 74 -8.14 2.40 -7.49
CA ILE A 74 -6.82 2.83 -7.08
C ILE A 74 -6.94 3.39 -5.67
N MET A 75 -6.11 2.90 -4.75
CA MET A 75 -6.02 3.38 -3.39
C MET A 75 -4.58 3.76 -3.12
N MET A 76 -4.33 5.01 -2.74
CA MET A 76 -2.99 5.56 -2.54
C MET A 76 -3.01 6.50 -1.33
N ALA A 77 -1.92 6.55 -0.58
CA ALA A 77 -1.77 7.51 0.51
C ALA A 77 -0.30 7.87 0.70
N ASN A 78 -0.07 9.04 1.29
CA ASN A 78 1.22 9.45 1.77
C ASN A 78 1.41 8.95 3.22
N GLU A 79 2.23 7.92 3.40
CA GLU A 79 2.51 7.31 4.71
C GLU A 79 3.00 8.32 5.76
N LYS A 80 3.66 9.42 5.35
CA LYS A 80 4.19 10.44 6.27
C LYS A 80 3.17 11.50 6.67
N ARG A 81 2.09 11.66 5.90
CA ARG A 81 1.12 12.74 6.08
C ARG A 81 -0.30 12.24 6.35
N ASN A 82 -0.56 10.93 6.26
CA ASN A 82 -1.89 10.34 6.36
C ASN A 82 -2.91 10.98 5.41
N LEU A 83 -2.47 11.34 4.20
CA LEU A 83 -3.28 11.97 3.15
C LEU A 83 -3.34 11.05 1.93
N GLY A 84 -4.54 10.74 1.44
CA GLY A 84 -4.78 9.84 0.31
C GLY A 84 -6.08 10.17 -0.41
#